data_AF-Q6WXN9-F1
#
_entry.id   AF-Q6WXN9-F1
#
_cell.length_a   1.000
_cell.length_b   1.000
_cell.length_c   1.000
_cell.angle_alpha   90.00
_cell.angle_beta   90.00
_cell.angle_gamma   90.00
#
_symmetry.space_group_name_H-M   'P 1'
#
loop_
_entity.id
_entity.type
_entity.pdbx_description
1 polymer ?
#
loop_
_entity_poly.entity_id
_entity_poly.type
_entity_poly.pdbx_seq_one_letter_code
_entity_poly.pdbx_strand_id
1 'polypeptide(L)'
;PVYVEGSKDGIQVEVSLQYNEGYTNNIYSFTNNIHTYEGGTHEVGFKTALTRVINDYGRKNSILKDADSNLTGEDVREGLTAIVSIKHPNPQFEGLTKT
;
A
#
# COMPACT_ATOMS: atom_id res chain seq x y z
N PRO A 1 -9.43 11.19 -5.37
CA PRO A 1 -8.79 10.31 -4.36
C PRO A 1 -9.46 8.93 -4.43
N VAL A 2 -8.68 7.85 -4.37
CA VAL A 2 -9.19 6.48 -4.34
C VAL A 2 -9.29 6.05 -2.89
N TYR A 3 -10.44 5.53 -2.49
CA TYR A 3 -10.66 4.98 -1.16
C TYR A 3 -11.14 3.54 -1.28
N VAL A 4 -10.56 2.65 -0.47
CA VAL A 4 -10.93 1.24 -0.40
C VAL A 4 -10.91 0.81 1.06
N GLU A 5 -11.94 0.10 1.47
CA GLU A 5 -11.99 -0.56 2.78
C GLU A 5 -12.32 -2.04 2.62
N GLY A 6 -11.95 -2.81 3.63
CA GLY A 6 -12.27 -4.23 3.71
C GLY A 6 -12.09 -4.76 5.11
N SER A 7 -12.78 -5.86 5.41
CA SER A 7 -12.62 -6.57 6.66
C SER A 7 -12.48 -8.05 6.41
N LYS A 8 -11.53 -8.71 7.09
CA LYS A 8 -11.36 -10.15 7.03
C LYS A 8 -10.82 -10.65 8.36
N ASP A 9 -11.36 -11.77 8.86
CA ASP A 9 -10.91 -12.43 10.09
C ASP A 9 -10.84 -11.48 11.30
N GLY A 10 -11.79 -10.53 11.37
CA GLY A 10 -11.85 -9.51 12.42
C GLY A 10 -10.82 -8.36 12.29
N ILE A 11 -10.01 -8.35 11.23
CA ILE A 11 -9.08 -7.27 10.90
C ILE A 11 -9.76 -6.34 9.89
N GLN A 12 -9.87 -5.05 10.22
CA GLN A 12 -10.33 -4.02 9.29
C GLN A 12 -9.14 -3.33 8.65
N VAL A 13 -9.23 -3.04 7.35
CA VAL A 13 -8.23 -2.30 6.59
C VAL A 13 -8.94 -1.18 5.84
N GLU A 14 -8.41 0.02 5.94
CA GLU A 14 -8.87 1.21 5.25
C GLU A 14 -7.66 1.84 4.54
N VAL A 15 -7.79 2.11 3.24
CA VAL A 15 -6.73 2.70 2.42
C VAL A 15 -7.29 3.87 1.64
N SER A 16 -6.60 5.00 1.69
CA SER A 16 -6.85 6.15 0.82
C SER A 16 -5.58 6.48 0.06
N LEU A 17 -5.66 6.69 -1.25
CA LEU A 17 -4.50 7.00 -2.08
C LEU A 17 -4.80 7.99 -3.20
N GLN A 18 -3.76 8.71 -3.60
CA GLN A 18 -3.79 9.66 -4.70
C GLN A 18 -2.39 9.85 -5.28
N TYR A 19 -2.30 9.86 -6.61
CA TYR A 19 -1.09 10.26 -7.33
C TYR A 19 -1.05 11.79 -7.50
N ASN A 20 0.15 12.35 -7.48
CA ASN A 20 0.46 13.73 -7.82
C ASN A 20 1.53 13.78 -8.93
N GLU A 21 1.83 14.98 -9.42
CA GLU A 21 2.79 15.20 -10.51
C GLU A 21 4.27 15.17 -10.08
N GLY A 22 4.53 15.01 -8.78
CA GLY A 22 5.87 14.87 -8.23
C GLY A 22 6.39 13.43 -8.30
N TYR A 23 7.64 13.26 -7.89
CA TYR A 23 8.34 11.97 -7.91
C TYR A 23 8.37 11.29 -6.54
N THR A 24 8.11 12.05 -5.47
CA THR A 24 8.18 11.55 -4.09
C THR A 24 7.01 10.63 -3.78
N ASN A 25 7.31 9.45 -3.24
CA ASN A 25 6.31 8.59 -2.62
C ASN A 25 6.15 8.92 -1.13
N ASN A 26 4.91 9.03 -0.66
CA ASN A 26 4.55 9.29 0.73
C ASN A 26 3.52 8.25 1.17
N ILE A 27 3.97 7.22 1.90
CA ILE A 27 3.08 6.21 2.47
C ILE A 27 3.09 6.37 3.98
N TYR A 28 1.91 6.61 4.55
CA TYR A 28 1.70 6.69 5.99
C TYR A 28 0.90 5.47 6.43
N SER A 29 1.46 4.67 7.34
CA SER A 29 0.84 3.44 7.79
C SER A 29 0.51 3.49 9.27
N PHE A 30 -0.64 2.93 9.63
CA PHE A 30 -1.18 2.98 10.98
C PHE A 30 -1.74 1.62 11.39
N THR A 31 -1.50 1.24 12.63
CA THR A 31 -2.13 0.09 13.27
C THR A 31 -2.83 0.55 14.54
N ASN A 32 -4.14 0.39 14.62
CA ASN A 32 -4.97 0.86 15.74
C ASN A 32 -4.72 2.35 16.08
N ASN A 33 -4.68 3.21 15.06
CA ASN A 33 -4.38 4.64 15.13
C ASN A 33 -2.96 5.00 15.58
N ILE A 34 -2.07 4.03 15.79
CA ILE A 34 -0.66 4.26 16.06
C ILE A 34 0.07 4.33 14.74
N HIS A 35 0.82 5.41 14.51
CA HIS A 35 1.62 5.56 13.30
C HIS A 35 2.85 4.64 13.38
N THR A 36 2.98 3.75 12.40
CA THR A 36 4.08 2.78 12.31
C THR A 36 5.15 3.33 11.37
N TYR A 37 6.09 4.10 11.92
CA TYR A 37 7.10 4.83 11.15
C TYR A 37 8.05 3.90 10.39
N GLU A 38 8.31 2.71 10.95
CA GLU A 38 9.16 1.70 10.33
C GLU A 38 8.36 0.79 9.37
N GLY A 39 7.05 1.04 9.25
CA GLY A 39 6.14 0.28 8.42
C GLY A 39 5.69 -1.00 9.11
N GLY A 40 5.84 -2.13 8.42
CA GLY A 40 5.40 -3.44 8.93
C GLY A 40 4.67 -4.26 7.88
N THR A 41 4.04 -5.34 8.32
CA THR A 41 3.42 -6.35 7.44
C THR A 41 2.26 -5.78 6.62
N HIS A 42 1.46 -4.90 7.20
CA HIS A 42 0.36 -4.18 6.53
C HIS A 42 0.87 -3.31 5.39
N GLU A 43 1.96 -2.57 5.61
CA GLU A 43 2.55 -1.70 4.60
C GLU A 43 3.22 -2.51 3.46
N VAL A 44 3.97 -3.56 3.81
CA VAL A 44 4.56 -4.48 2.83
C VAL A 44 3.48 -5.15 1.99
N GLY A 45 2.38 -5.58 2.63
CA GLY A 45 1.22 -6.15 1.96
C GLY A 45 0.58 -5.17 0.98
N PHE A 46 0.35 -3.92 1.40
CA PHE A 46 -0.15 -2.85 0.53
C PHE A 46 0.76 -2.61 -0.69
N LYS A 47 2.06 -2.42 -0.47
CA LYS A 47 3.04 -2.17 -1.55
C LYS A 47 3.07 -3.31 -2.57
N THR A 48 3.03 -4.55 -2.08
CA THR A 48 3.03 -5.75 -2.92
C THR A 48 1.73 -5.86 -3.72
N ALA A 49 0.58 -5.67 -3.06
CA ALA A 49 -0.72 -5.75 -3.70
C ALA A 49 -0.90 -4.67 -4.78
N LEU A 50 -0.50 -3.42 -4.50
CA LEU A 50 -0.57 -2.32 -5.45
C LEU A 50 0.25 -2.59 -6.70
N THR A 51 1.50 -3.04 -6.53
CA THR A 51 2.41 -3.38 -7.64
C THR A 51 1.82 -4.49 -8.52
N ARG A 52 1.26 -5.53 -7.89
CA ARG A 52 0.62 -6.63 -8.63
C ARG A 52 -0.59 -6.16 -9.41
N VAL A 53 -1.52 -5.45 -8.76
CA VAL A 53 -2.79 -5.02 -9.38
C VAL A 53 -2.54 -4.10 -10.57
N ILE A 54 -1.57 -3.18 -10.47
CA ILE A 54 -1.25 -2.26 -11.57
C ILE A 54 -0.62 -3.01 -12.75
N ASN A 55 0.31 -3.94 -12.49
CA ASN A 55 0.87 -4.77 -13.55
C ASN A 55 -0.20 -5.65 -14.22
N ASP A 56 -1.02 -6.34 -13.44
CA ASP A 56 -2.12 -7.18 -13.94
C ASP A 56 -3.08 -6.37 -14.81
N TYR A 57 -3.44 -5.16 -14.37
CA TYR A 57 -4.27 -4.24 -15.14
C TYR A 57 -3.58 -3.80 -16.44
N GLY A 58 -2.29 -3.44 -16.38
CA GLY A 58 -1.50 -3.04 -17.53
C GLY A 58 -1.42 -4.13 -18.60
N ARG A 59 -1.21 -5.39 -18.19
CA ARG A 59 -1.21 -6.56 -19.08
C ARG A 59 -2.58 -6.82 -19.69
N LYS A 60 -3.60 -6.89 -18.84
CA LYS A 60 -4.97 -7.23 -19.27
C LYS A 60 -5.54 -6.23 -20.29
N ASN A 61 -5.14 -4.97 -20.20
CA ASN A 61 -5.59 -3.92 -21.11
C ASN A 61 -4.57 -3.59 -22.21
N SER A 62 -3.53 -4.42 -22.39
CA SER A 62 -2.48 -4.25 -23.40
C SER A 62 -1.77 -2.89 -23.35
N ILE A 63 -1.73 -2.26 -22.17
CA ILE A 63 -0.94 -1.05 -21.90
C ILE A 63 0.53 -1.44 -21.77
N LEU A 64 0.81 -2.56 -21.10
CA LEU A 64 2.11 -3.23 -21.08
C LEU A 64 2.09 -4.38 -22.08
N LYS A 65 2.92 -4.33 -23.12
CA LYS A 65 2.99 -5.38 -24.15
C LYS A 65 3.73 -6.58 -23.60
N ASP A 66 3.42 -7.79 -24.05
CA ASP A 66 4.00 -9.04 -23.52
C ASP A 66 5.55 -9.07 -23.47
N ALA A 67 6.21 -8.35 -24.38
CA ALA A 67 7.68 -8.23 -24.41
C ALA A 67 8.26 -7.24 -23.39
N ASP A 68 7.45 -6.28 -22.90
CA ASP A 68 7.88 -5.30 -21.92
C ASP A 68 8.09 -5.97 -20.56
N SER A 69 9.03 -5.47 -19.76
CA SER A 69 9.16 -5.87 -18.36
C SER A 69 7.99 -5.36 -17.52
N ASN A 70 7.69 -6.02 -16.41
CA ASN A 70 6.75 -5.48 -15.42
C ASN A 70 7.30 -4.20 -14.79
N LEU A 71 6.40 -3.31 -14.39
CA LEU A 71 6.73 -2.15 -13.57
C LEU A 71 7.24 -2.63 -12.20
N THR A 72 8.32 -2.02 -11.74
CA THR A 72 8.85 -2.24 -10.40
C THR A 72 7.95 -1.57 -9.36
N GLY A 73 8.16 -1.93 -8.09
CA GLY A 73 7.43 -1.26 -7.02
C GLY A 73 7.76 0.23 -6.91
N GLU A 74 8.97 0.64 -7.30
CA GLU A 74 9.39 2.05 -7.30
C GLU A 74 8.61 2.82 -8.37
N ASP A 75 8.59 2.32 -9.61
CA ASP A 75 7.82 2.90 -10.72
C ASP A 75 6.34 3.09 -10.35
N VAL A 76 5.76 2.08 -9.71
CA VAL A 76 4.35 2.10 -9.31
C VAL A 76 4.05 3.14 -8.23
N ARG A 77 5.01 3.48 -7.37
CA ARG A 77 4.80 4.38 -6.23
C ARG A 77 5.29 5.80 -6.48
N GLU A 78 5.90 6.07 -7.62
CA GLU A 78 6.30 7.42 -8.01
C GLU A 78 5.09 8.37 -7.94
N GLY A 79 5.26 9.50 -7.23
CA GLY A 79 4.19 10.48 -7.02
C GLY A 79 3.00 10.00 -6.18
N LEU A 80 3.07 8.83 -5.55
CA LEU A 80 1.97 8.29 -4.74
C LEU A 80 1.95 8.90 -3.34
N THR A 81 0.80 9.41 -2.92
CA THR A 81 0.49 9.63 -1.50
C THR A 81 -0.58 8.64 -1.06
N ALA A 82 -0.31 7.86 -0.02
CA ALA A 82 -1.26 6.88 0.50
C ALA A 82 -1.28 6.86 2.03
N ILE A 83 -2.46 6.59 2.58
CA ILE A 83 -2.70 6.33 3.99
C ILE A 83 -3.24 4.91 4.10
N VAL A 84 -2.58 4.07 4.89
CA VAL A 84 -2.96 2.68 5.16
C VAL A 84 -3.25 2.54 6.64
N SER A 85 -4.52 2.38 7.01
CA SER A 85 -4.95 2.22 8.39
C SER A 85 -5.52 0.83 8.61
N ILE A 86 -5.01 0.12 9.61
CA ILE A 86 -5.56 -1.18 10.00
C ILE A 86 -6.10 -1.12 11.43
N LYS A 87 -7.21 -1.83 11.67
CA LYS A 87 -7.71 -2.14 13.01
C LYS A 87 -7.55 -3.64 13.23
N HIS A 88 -6.61 -4.00 14.10
CA HIS A 88 -6.25 -5.37 14.40
C HIS A 88 -6.59 -5.69 15.86
N PRO A 89 -7.28 -6.81 16.16
CA PRO A 89 -7.71 -7.14 17.53
C PRO A 89 -6.54 -7.43 18.47
N ASN A 90 -5.44 -7.99 17.96
CA ASN A 90 -4.25 -8.32 18.73
C ASN A 90 -2.95 -7.96 17.98
N PRO A 91 -2.60 -6.66 17.82
CA PRO A 91 -1.44 -6.25 17.04
C PRO A 91 -0.14 -6.60 17.78
N GLN A 92 0.90 -6.92 17.02
CA GLN A 92 2.26 -7.06 17.54
C GLN A 92 3.12 -5.94 16.97
N PHE A 93 3.92 -5.31 17.83
CA PHE A 93 4.84 -4.24 17.47
C PHE A 93 6.25 -4.67 17.86
N GLU A 94 7.24 -4.28 17.06
CA GLU A 94 8.64 -4.47 17.43
C GLU A 94 9.04 -3.37 18.44
N GLY A 95 9.48 -3.78 19.63
CA GLY A 95 10.02 -2.87 20.64
C GLY A 95 8.99 -2.12 21.52
N LEU A 96 9.52 -1.52 22.59
CA LEU A 96 8.74 -0.76 23.57
C LEU A 96 8.14 0.54 22.99
N THR A 97 8.77 1.07 21.93
CA THR A 97 8.41 2.32 21.25
C THR A 97 7.22 2.20 20.32
N LYS A 98 6.73 0.98 20.02
CA LYS A 98 5.66 0.72 19.04
C LYS A 98 5.95 1.41 17.69
N THR A 99 7.17 1.24 17.19
CA THR A 99 7.58 1.78 15.88
C THR A 99 7.03 0.96 14.73
#